data_AF-X0X4D1-F1
#
_entry.id   AF-X0X4D1-F1
#
_cell.length_a   1.000
_cell.length_b   1.000
_cell.length_c   1.000
_cell.angle_alpha   90.00
_cell.angle_beta   90.00
_cell.angle_gamma   90.00
#
_symmetry.space_group_name_H-M   'P 1'
#
loop_
_entity.id
_entity.type
_entity.pdbx_description
1 polymer ?
#
loop_
_entity_poly.entity_id
_entity_poly.type
_entity_poly.pdbx_seq_one_letter_code
_entity_poly.pdbx_strand_id
1 'polypeptide(L)' 'MLAKRAVELERASIFLDTLAEAYYANGLISEAIETIKEAISLATENIGYYKKQLKKFTAHTEN' A
#
# COMPACT_ATOMS: atom_id res chain seq x y z
N MET A 1 -0.87 -4.21 25.45
CA MET A 1 -1.06 -5.53 24.80
C MET A 1 -0.54 -5.42 23.37
N LEU A 2 0.60 -6.04 23.05
CA LEU A 2 1.27 -5.86 21.74
C LEU A 2 0.42 -6.40 20.57
N ALA A 3 -0.33 -7.47 20.80
CA ALA A 3 -1.18 -8.11 19.80
C ALA A 3 -2.27 -7.18 19.24
N LYS A 4 -2.91 -6.34 20.07
CA LYS A 4 -3.95 -5.40 19.60
C LYS A 4 -3.38 -4.36 18.64
N ARG A 5 -2.22 -3.81 18.98
CA ARG A 5 -1.52 -2.81 18.15
C ARG A 5 -1.05 -3.42 16.82
N ALA A 6 -0.59 -4.66 16.83
CA ALA A 6 -0.21 -5.36 15.61
C ALA A 6 -1.41 -5.53 14.65
N VAL A 7 -2.56 -5.97 15.16
CA VAL A 7 -3.80 -6.13 14.38
C VAL A 7 -4.31 -4.79 13.82
N GLU A 8 -4.20 -3.70 14.58
CA GLU A 8 -4.59 -2.36 14.13
C GLU A 8 -3.70 -1.85 12.97
N LEU A 9 -2.38 -2.05 13.08
CA LEU A 9 -1.42 -1.67 12.04
C LEU A 9 -1.60 -2.50 10.76
N GLU A 10 -1.81 -3.80 10.90
CA GLU A 10 -2.10 -4.69 9.77
C GLU A 10 -3.38 -4.25 9.05
N ARG A 11 -4.45 -4.00 9.81
CA ARG A 11 -5.73 -3.52 9.26
C ARG A 11 -5.56 -2.19 8.52
N ALA A 12 -4.80 -1.25 9.09
CA ALA A 12 -4.50 0.01 8.42
C ALA A 12 -3.76 -0.21 7.09
N SER A 13 -2.77 -1.11 7.06
CA SER A 13 -2.02 -1.43 5.84
C SER A 13 -2.91 -2.00 4.71
N ILE A 14 -3.87 -2.87 5.05
CA ILE A 14 -4.80 -3.48 4.08
C ILE A 14 -5.74 -2.43 3.47
N PHE A 15 -6.25 -1.50 4.29
CA PHE A 15 -7.13 -0.43 3.79
C PHE A 15 -6.38 0.55 2.88
N LEU A 16 -5.13 0.89 3.22
CA LEU A 16 -4.29 1.75 2.39
C LEU A 16 -3.96 1.07 1.05
N ASP A 17 -3.68 -0.23 1.04
CA ASP A 17 -3.48 -0.98 -0.20
C ASP A 17 -4.71 -0.95 -1.11
N THR A 18 -5.91 -1.20 -0.55
CA THR A 18 -7.17 -1.09 -1.31
C THR A 18 -7.37 0.31 -1.89
N LEU A 19 -7.04 1.36 -1.12
CA LEU A 19 -7.11 2.74 -1.58
C LEU A 19 -6.09 3.01 -2.69
N ALA A 20 -4.87 2.50 -2.58
CA ALA A 20 -3.83 2.64 -3.58
C ALA A 20 -4.24 1.99 -4.91
N GLU A 21 -4.86 0.79 -4.87
CA GLU A 21 -5.43 0.16 -6.05
C GLU A 21 -6.54 1.00 -6.71
N ALA A 22 -7.42 1.60 -5.90
CA ALA A 22 -8.47 2.47 -6.39
C ALA A 22 -7.88 3.72 -7.06
N TYR A 23 -6.86 4.35 -6.47
CA TYR A 23 -6.15 5.47 -7.10
C TYR A 23 -5.53 5.06 -8.43
N TYR A 24 -4.83 3.92 -8.47
CA TYR A 24 -4.22 3.41 -9.69
C TYR A 24 -5.25 3.13 -10.79
N ALA A 25 -6.39 2.52 -10.45
CA ALA A 25 -7.48 2.25 -11.38
C ALA A 25 -8.12 3.53 -11.95
N ASN A 26 -8.06 4.65 -11.21
CA ASN A 26 -8.53 5.95 -11.66
C ASN A 26 -7.44 6.78 -12.38
N GLY A 27 -6.24 6.22 -12.60
CA GLY A 27 -5.12 6.93 -13.25
C GLY A 27 -4.41 7.94 -12.33
N LEU A 28 -4.73 7.95 -11.04
CA LEU A 28 -4.10 8.79 -10.02
C LEU A 28 -2.81 8.09 -9.52
N ILE A 29 -1.81 8.01 -10.40
CA ILE A 29 -0.63 7.17 -10.18
C ILE A 29 0.24 7.66 -9.01
N SER A 30 0.40 8.98 -8.88
CA SER A 30 1.18 9.58 -7.79
C SER A 30 0.55 9.26 -6.44
N GLU A 31 -0.77 9.41 -6.32
CA GLU A 31 -1.55 9.11 -5.12
C GLU A 31 -1.51 7.62 -4.79
N ALA A 32 -1.58 6.74 -5.80
CA ALA A 32 -1.40 5.31 -5.62
C ALA A 32 -0.03 4.96 -5.04
N ILE A 33 1.04 5.58 -5.56
CA ILE A 33 2.42 5.36 -5.11
C ILE A 33 2.61 5.83 -3.66
N GLU A 34 2.11 7.01 -3.30
CA GLU A 34 2.25 7.52 -1.94
C GLU A 34 1.44 6.68 -0.95
N THR A 35 0.22 6.29 -1.32
CA THR A 35 -0.65 5.48 -0.47
C THR A 35 -0.07 4.08 -0.21
N ILE A 36 0.50 3.43 -1.23
CA ILE A 36 1.12 2.11 -1.04
C ILE A 36 2.42 2.18 -0.22
N LYS A 37 3.19 3.29 -0.30
CA LYS A 37 4.35 3.51 0.58
C LYS A 37 3.91 3.63 2.04
N GLU A 38 2.81 4.32 2.30
CA GLU A 38 2.22 4.40 3.64
C GLU A 38 1.78 3.02 4.13
N ALA A 39 1.10 2.23 3.28
CA ALA A 39 0.73 0.85 3.59
C ALA A 39 1.96 0.01 4.00
N ILE A 40 3.06 0.10 3.25
CA ILE A 40 4.33 -0.58 3.56
C ILE A 40 4.89 -0.15 4.92
N SER A 41 4.75 1.12 5.29
CA SER A 41 5.29 1.65 6.56
C SER A 41 4.51 1.14 7.78
N LEU A 42 3.22 0.85 7.61
CA LEU A 42 2.34 0.35 8.68
C LEU A 42 2.26 -1.19 8.71
N ALA A 43 2.57 -1.84 7.60
CA ALA A 43 2.50 -3.29 7.44
C ALA A 43 3.44 -4.03 8.41
N THR A 44 2.86 -4.83 9.30
CA THR A 44 3.60 -5.83 10.09
C THR A 44 3.75 -7.16 9.33
N GLU A 45 2.89 -7.40 8.34
CA GLU A 45 2.84 -8.59 7.50
C GLU A 45 2.58 -8.20 6.03
N ASN A 46 2.69 -9.15 5.09
CA ASN A 46 2.41 -8.93 3.66
C ASN A 46 3.24 -7.82 2.96
N ILE A 47 4.33 -7.34 3.58
CA ILE A 47 5.22 -6.31 3.01
C ILE A 47 5.70 -6.66 1.60
N GLY A 48 5.96 -7.94 1.31
CA GLY A 48 6.38 -8.40 -0.02
C GLY A 48 5.33 -8.16 -1.11
N TYR A 49 4.04 -8.31 -0.77
CA TYR A 49 2.93 -8.02 -1.66
C TYR A 49 2.84 -6.52 -1.95
N TYR A 50 2.90 -5.67 -0.91
CA TYR A 50 2.86 -4.21 -1.09
C TYR A 50 4.07 -3.67 -1.87
N LYS A 51 5.26 -4.25 -1.70
CA LYS A 51 6.43 -3.90 -2.52
C LYS A 51 6.24 -4.27 -4.00
N LYS A 52 5.50 -5.35 -4.30
CA LYS A 52 5.17 -5.73 -5.68
C LYS A 52 4.14 -4.77 -6.29
N GLN A 53 3.13 -4.36 -5.51
CA GLN A 53 2.19 -3.30 -5.86
C GLN A 53 2.93 -2.00 -6.20
N LEU A 54 3.84 -1.55 -5.33
CA LEU A 54 4.66 -0.35 -5.55
C LEU A 54 5.44 -0.42 -6.87
N LYS A 55 6.12 -1.55 -7.16
CA LYS A 55 6.83 -1.74 -8.42
C LYS A 55 5.91 -1.64 -9.65
N LYS A 56 4.69 -2.19 -9.56
CA LYS A 56 3.69 -2.10 -10.64
C LYS A 56 3.29 -0.64 -10.88
N PHE A 57 3.06 0.13 -9.81
CA PHE A 57 2.64 1.53 -9.94
C PHE A 57 3.75 2.42 -10.50
N THR A 58 4.99 2.23 -10.05
CA THR A 58 6.15 3.01 -10.55
C THR A 58 6.53 2.63 -11.99
N ALA A 59 6.32 1.39 -12.43
CA ALA A 59 6.56 1.01 -13.82
C ALA A 59 5.61 1.73 -14.80
N HIS A 60 4.44 2.18 -14.33
CA HIS A 60 3.49 2.93 -15.13
C HIS A 60 3.89 4.40 -15.34
N THR A 61 4.77 4.95 -14.48
CA THR A 61 5.28 6.33 -14.64
C THR A 61 6.46 6.44 -15.60
N GLU A 62 7.05 5.32 -16.02
CA GLU A 62 8.22 5.29 -16.93
C GLU A 62 7.85 5.06 -18.41
N ASN A 63 6.55 5.14 -18.78
CA ASN A 63 6.09 5.05 -20.18
C ASN A 63 5.44 6.35 -20.66
#